data_AF-A0A447N7B8-F1
#
_entry.id   AF-A0A447N7B8-F1
#
_cell.length_a   1.000
_cell.length_b   1.000
_cell.length_c   1.000
_cell.angle_alpha   90.00
_cell.angle_beta   90.00
_cell.angle_gamma   90.00
#
_symmetry.space_group_name_H-M   'P 1'
#
loop_
_entity.id
_entity.type
_entity.pdbx_description
1 polymer ?
#
loop_
_entity_poly.entity_id
_entity_poly.type
_entity_poly.pdbx_seq_one_letter_code
_entity_poly.pdbx_strand_id
1 'polypeptide(L)'
;MGRTATGVRGIKLAGDDKVVSLIIPRGEGAILTVTQNGYGKRTAADEYPTKSRATQGVISIKVTERNGSVVGAVQVDDCDQIMMITDAGTLVRTRVSEISVVGRNTQGVILIRTAEDENVVGLQRVAEPVDDEELDAIDGSVAEGDEDIAPEAESDDDVADDADE
;
A
#
# COMPACT_ATOMS: atom_id res chain seq x y z
N MET A 1 32.55 -14.10 10.96
CA MET A 1 32.64 -15.14 9.91
C MET A 1 33.55 -14.64 8.80
N GLY A 2 34.23 -15.52 8.06
CA GLY A 2 35.02 -15.13 6.89
C GLY A 2 34.12 -14.84 5.67
N ARG A 3 34.67 -14.17 4.65
CA ARG A 3 33.94 -13.78 3.42
C ARG A 3 33.37 -14.96 2.62
N THR A 4 33.96 -16.16 2.78
CA THR A 4 33.57 -17.40 2.08
C THR A 4 32.54 -18.25 2.83
N ALA A 5 32.05 -17.79 3.99
CA ALA A 5 31.07 -18.55 4.77
C ALA A 5 29.63 -18.36 4.24
N THR A 6 28.85 -19.44 4.23
CA THR A 6 27.42 -19.44 3.84
C THR A 6 26.52 -18.54 4.71
N GLY A 7 27.00 -18.15 5.90
CA GLY A 7 26.23 -17.38 6.88
C GLY A 7 25.47 -18.27 7.89
N VAL A 8 24.55 -17.66 8.63
CA VAL A 8 23.72 -18.33 9.64
C VAL A 8 22.25 -17.90 9.51
N ARG A 9 21.33 -18.79 9.88
CA ARG A 9 19.89 -18.50 9.87
C ARG A 9 19.55 -17.35 10.84
N GLY A 10 18.95 -16.28 10.29
CA GLY A 10 18.44 -15.13 11.04
C GLY A 10 17.02 -15.32 11.59
N ILE A 11 16.11 -15.90 10.81
CA ILE A 11 14.71 -16.19 11.14
C ILE A 11 14.31 -17.58 10.63
N LYS A 12 13.33 -18.24 11.27
CA LYS A 12 12.70 -19.48 10.80
C LYS A 12 11.41 -19.14 10.06
N LEU A 13 11.45 -19.28 8.74
CA LEU A 13 10.31 -19.12 7.83
C LEU A 13 9.46 -20.40 7.83
N ALA A 14 8.18 -20.30 7.47
CA ALA A 14 7.24 -21.42 7.37
C ALA A 14 6.63 -21.52 5.97
N GLY A 15 6.51 -22.73 5.43
CA GLY A 15 6.02 -22.93 4.05
C GLY A 15 6.82 -22.11 3.05
N ASP A 16 6.10 -21.31 2.25
CA ASP A 16 6.64 -20.46 1.18
C ASP A 16 7.00 -19.02 1.64
N ASP A 17 7.00 -18.75 2.96
CA ASP A 17 7.44 -17.47 3.52
C ASP A 17 8.86 -17.10 3.06
N LYS A 18 9.06 -15.82 2.73
CA LYS A 18 10.36 -15.24 2.37
C LYS A 18 10.61 -13.93 3.11
N VAL A 19 11.88 -13.58 3.33
CA VAL A 19 12.25 -12.27 3.87
C VAL A 19 12.15 -11.22 2.77
N VAL A 20 11.36 -10.17 2.99
CA VAL A 20 11.13 -9.08 2.02
C VAL A 20 11.86 -7.77 2.36
N SER A 21 12.31 -7.60 3.60
CA SER A 21 13.00 -6.37 4.02
C SER A 21 13.98 -6.63 5.18
N LEU A 22 14.99 -5.75 5.30
CA LEU A 22 15.94 -5.72 6.40
C LEU A 22 16.03 -4.28 6.91
N ILE A 23 15.80 -4.08 8.20
CA ILE A 23 15.88 -2.78 8.88
C ILE A 23 16.90 -2.92 10.01
N ILE A 24 17.81 -1.96 10.12
CA ILE A 24 18.66 -1.77 11.30
C ILE A 24 18.10 -0.54 12.02
N PRO A 25 17.29 -0.70 13.08
CA PRO A 25 16.59 0.42 13.70
C PRO A 25 17.59 1.42 14.31
N ARG A 26 17.35 2.71 14.07
CA ARG A 26 18.11 3.83 14.63
C ARG A 26 17.15 4.95 15.03
N GLY A 27 17.44 5.66 16.11
CA GLY A 27 16.55 6.69 16.62
C GLY A 27 15.16 6.14 16.99
N GLU A 28 14.14 6.98 16.88
CA GLU A 28 12.77 6.71 17.34
C GLU A 28 11.75 6.52 16.20
N GLY A 29 12.18 6.72 14.94
CA GLY A 29 11.33 6.60 13.75
C GLY A 29 10.56 5.28 13.68
N ALA A 30 9.28 5.36 13.31
CA ALA A 30 8.37 4.23 13.26
C ALA A 30 8.70 3.25 12.13
N ILE A 31 8.26 2.00 12.28
CA ILE A 31 8.32 0.99 11.22
C ILE A 31 7.03 1.09 10.39
N LEU A 32 7.17 1.50 9.13
CA LEU A 32 6.09 1.49 8.15
C LEU A 32 6.14 0.18 7.36
N THR A 33 4.98 -0.47 7.18
CA THR A 33 4.85 -1.72 6.41
C THR A 33 3.70 -1.61 5.42
N VAL A 34 3.88 -2.11 4.19
CA VAL A 34 2.87 -2.11 3.11
C VAL A 34 2.68 -3.52 2.56
N THR A 35 1.44 -3.85 2.19
CA THR A 35 1.03 -5.12 1.58
C THR A 35 0.56 -4.94 0.13
N GLN A 36 0.44 -6.04 -0.62
CA GLN A 36 0.19 -6.03 -2.06
C GLN A 36 -1.06 -5.22 -2.45
N ASN A 37 -2.16 -5.35 -1.70
CA ASN A 37 -3.44 -4.71 -2.02
C ASN A 37 -3.54 -3.28 -1.46
N GLY A 38 -2.41 -2.56 -1.38
CA GLY A 38 -2.37 -1.14 -0.98
C GLY A 38 -2.62 -0.84 0.51
N TYR A 39 -2.68 -1.85 1.38
CA TYR A 39 -2.82 -1.61 2.83
C TYR A 39 -1.47 -1.41 3.50
N GLY A 40 -1.44 -0.56 4.53
CA GLY A 40 -0.25 -0.37 5.34
C GLY A 40 -0.52 0.35 6.64
N LYS A 41 0.54 0.51 7.43
CA LYS A 41 0.47 1.18 8.74
C LYS A 41 1.85 1.54 9.24
N ARG A 42 1.89 2.47 10.19
CA ARG A 42 3.04 2.68 11.07
C ARG A 42 2.86 1.96 12.39
N THR A 43 3.94 1.46 12.95
CA THR A 43 4.01 0.98 14.33
C THR A 43 5.33 1.45 14.95
N ALA A 44 5.28 1.95 16.18
CA ALA A 44 6.48 2.45 16.87
C ALA A 44 7.55 1.34 16.98
N ALA A 45 8.83 1.72 16.89
CA ALA A 45 9.92 0.75 16.83
C ALA A 45 10.11 -0.02 18.16
N ASP A 46 9.79 0.62 19.28
CA ASP A 46 9.86 0.08 20.64
C ASP A 46 8.82 -1.03 20.92
N GLU A 47 7.68 -1.04 20.21
CA GLU A 47 6.72 -2.14 20.27
C GLU A 47 7.39 -3.47 19.90
N TYR A 48 8.32 -3.49 18.94
CA TYR A 48 8.92 -4.71 18.40
C TYR A 48 9.87 -5.35 19.44
N PRO A 49 9.50 -6.49 20.05
CA PRO A 49 10.28 -7.05 21.14
C PRO A 49 11.58 -7.68 20.61
N THR A 50 12.70 -7.37 21.25
CA THR A 50 13.97 -8.08 21.00
C THR A 50 13.80 -9.58 21.28
N LYS A 51 14.08 -10.42 20.28
CA LYS A 51 14.01 -11.89 20.35
C LYS A 51 15.31 -12.52 19.85
N SER A 52 15.53 -13.78 20.23
CA SER A 52 16.63 -14.59 19.72
C SER A 52 16.49 -14.87 18.22
N ARG A 53 17.62 -14.91 17.51
CA ARG A 53 17.70 -15.32 16.09
C ARG A 53 17.24 -16.76 15.88
N ALA A 54 16.90 -17.09 14.63
CA ALA A 54 16.40 -18.38 14.15
C ALA A 54 15.08 -18.86 14.82
N THR A 55 14.38 -17.97 15.51
CA THR A 55 12.99 -18.16 15.95
C THR A 55 12.01 -17.78 14.83
N GLN A 56 10.71 -17.98 15.03
CA GLN A 56 9.66 -17.64 14.05
C GLN A 56 9.29 -16.14 14.03
N GLY A 57 9.84 -15.33 14.93
CA GLY A 57 9.47 -13.92 15.07
C GLY A 57 8.14 -13.70 15.80
N VAL A 58 7.52 -12.54 15.55
CA VAL A 58 6.20 -12.13 16.05
C VAL A 58 5.43 -11.43 14.93
N ILE A 59 4.10 -11.35 15.04
CA ILE A 59 3.26 -10.63 14.08
C ILE A 59 3.69 -9.15 14.01
N SER A 60 3.88 -8.64 12.79
CA SER A 60 4.15 -7.23 12.46
C SER A 60 2.90 -6.52 11.90
N ILE A 61 2.18 -7.23 11.03
CA ILE A 61 0.87 -6.88 10.46
C ILE A 61 0.07 -8.18 10.29
N LYS A 62 -1.26 -8.12 10.43
CA LYS A 62 -2.14 -9.27 10.19
C LYS A 62 -2.44 -9.39 8.70
N VAL A 63 -1.73 -10.30 8.02
CA VAL A 63 -2.02 -10.68 6.63
C VAL A 63 -3.35 -11.44 6.55
N THR A 64 -4.14 -11.10 5.54
CA THR A 64 -5.40 -11.75 5.13
C THR A 64 -5.56 -11.60 3.62
N GLU A 65 -6.44 -12.36 2.98
CA GLU A 65 -6.72 -12.27 1.53
C GLU A 65 -7.00 -10.82 1.07
N ARG A 66 -7.82 -10.07 1.83
CA ARG A 66 -8.08 -8.63 1.61
C ARG A 66 -6.83 -7.75 1.49
N ASN A 67 -5.76 -8.11 2.21
CA ASN A 67 -4.54 -7.31 2.34
C ASN A 67 -3.45 -7.74 1.35
N GLY A 68 -3.39 -9.03 1.01
CA GLY A 68 -2.25 -9.63 0.33
C GLY A 68 -1.00 -9.74 1.22
N SER A 69 0.09 -10.24 0.64
CA SER A 69 1.38 -10.43 1.33
C SER A 69 2.06 -9.09 1.62
N VAL A 70 3.03 -9.08 2.55
CA VAL A 70 3.88 -7.90 2.77
C VAL A 70 4.81 -7.70 1.57
N VAL A 71 4.82 -6.50 1.00
CA VAL A 71 5.71 -6.09 -0.09
C VAL A 71 7.03 -5.60 0.48
N GLY A 72 6.97 -4.75 1.51
CA GLY A 72 8.16 -4.24 2.17
C GLY A 72 7.86 -3.50 3.48
N ALA A 73 8.93 -3.21 4.20
CA ALA A 73 8.91 -2.36 5.38
C ALA A 73 10.16 -1.46 5.42
N VAL A 74 9.97 -0.22 5.88
CA VAL A 74 11.01 0.80 6.03
C VAL A 74 10.87 1.50 7.38
N GLN A 75 11.97 1.97 7.96
CA GLN A 75 11.92 2.90 9.09
C GLN A 75 11.74 4.32 8.55
N VAL A 76 10.83 5.08 9.15
CA VAL A 76 10.46 6.44 8.74
C VAL A 76 10.23 7.34 9.96
N ASP A 77 10.66 8.59 9.85
CA ASP A 77 10.36 9.68 10.76
C ASP A 77 9.05 10.39 10.33
N ASP A 78 8.42 11.18 11.20
CA ASP A 78 7.10 11.78 10.93
C ASP A 78 7.06 12.72 9.70
N CYS A 79 8.19 13.35 9.39
CA CYS A 79 8.36 14.27 8.25
C CYS A 79 8.82 13.57 6.96
N ASP A 80 9.05 12.26 6.99
CA ASP A 80 9.45 11.53 5.79
C ASP A 80 8.29 11.41 4.78
N GLN A 81 8.65 11.02 3.55
CA GLN A 81 7.71 10.59 2.53
C GLN A 81 8.06 9.18 2.05
N ILE A 82 7.05 8.43 1.64
CA ILE A 82 7.23 7.15 0.95
C ILE A 82 6.76 7.24 -0.49
N MET A 83 7.35 6.41 -1.33
CA MET A 83 6.92 6.15 -2.69
C MET A 83 6.54 4.66 -2.79
N MET A 84 5.38 4.40 -3.38
CA MET A 84 4.88 3.07 -3.70
C MET A 84 4.75 2.97 -5.22
N ILE A 85 4.98 1.78 -5.77
CA ILE A 85 4.82 1.49 -7.20
C ILE A 85 4.04 0.18 -7.38
N THR A 86 3.10 0.16 -8.33
CA THR A 86 2.34 -1.03 -8.72
C THR A 86 2.93 -1.72 -9.94
N ASP A 87 2.50 -2.96 -10.20
CA ASP A 87 2.81 -3.70 -11.44
C ASP A 87 2.26 -3.03 -12.71
N ALA A 88 1.16 -2.29 -12.60
CA ALA A 88 0.65 -1.43 -13.68
C ALA A 88 1.50 -0.16 -13.94
N GLY A 89 2.46 0.16 -13.06
CA GLY A 89 3.30 1.34 -13.16
C GLY A 89 2.72 2.60 -12.50
N THR A 90 1.65 2.48 -11.72
CA THR A 90 1.11 3.56 -10.90
C THR A 90 2.10 3.90 -9.79
N LEU A 91 2.62 5.13 -9.77
CA LEU A 91 3.46 5.65 -8.69
C LEU A 91 2.62 6.53 -7.77
N VAL A 92 2.64 6.24 -6.47
CA VAL A 92 2.00 7.07 -5.44
C VAL A 92 3.03 7.51 -4.41
N ARG A 93 3.04 8.81 -4.13
CA ARG A 93 3.87 9.44 -3.09
C ARG A 93 2.95 9.87 -1.96
N THR A 94 3.31 9.54 -0.71
CA THR A 94 2.46 9.81 0.46
C THR A 94 3.30 10.37 1.59
N ARG A 95 2.79 11.40 2.30
CA ARG A 95 3.43 11.91 3.51
C ARG A 95 3.24 10.92 4.65
N VAL A 96 4.33 10.61 5.36
CA VAL A 96 4.30 9.60 6.42
C VAL A 96 3.38 10.02 7.57
N SER A 97 3.24 11.33 7.81
CA SER A 97 2.31 11.93 8.78
C SER A 97 0.84 11.56 8.58
N GLU A 98 0.39 11.32 7.35
CA GLU A 98 -1.00 10.95 7.01
C GLU A 98 -1.33 9.49 7.39
N ILE A 99 -0.30 8.67 7.62
CA ILE A 99 -0.45 7.23 7.83
C ILE A 99 -0.61 6.94 9.32
N SER A 100 -1.70 6.27 9.70
CA SER A 100 -2.02 5.98 11.10
C SER A 100 -0.94 5.16 11.81
N VAL A 101 -0.55 5.61 13.01
CA VAL A 101 0.28 4.84 13.95
C VAL A 101 -0.63 3.93 14.76
N VAL A 102 -0.46 2.62 14.61
CA VAL A 102 -1.26 1.59 15.29
C VAL A 102 -0.40 0.38 15.65
N GLY A 103 -0.84 -0.40 16.62
CA GLY A 103 -0.09 -1.55 17.12
C GLY A 103 0.13 -2.66 16.08
N ARG A 104 1.06 -3.58 16.39
CA ARG A 104 1.44 -4.65 15.44
C ARG A 104 0.29 -5.55 14.97
N ASN A 105 -0.56 -6.03 15.87
CA ASN A 105 -1.58 -7.04 15.55
C ASN A 105 -2.87 -6.45 14.93
N THR A 106 -2.69 -5.67 13.85
CA THR A 106 -3.75 -4.97 13.10
C THR A 106 -3.57 -5.23 11.60
N GLN A 107 -4.62 -4.98 10.80
CA GLN A 107 -4.55 -5.09 9.33
C GLN A 107 -4.05 -3.82 8.63
N GLY A 108 -3.86 -2.72 9.37
CA GLY A 108 -3.56 -1.41 8.80
C GLY A 108 -4.75 -0.74 8.08
N VAL A 109 -4.45 0.39 7.45
CA VAL A 109 -5.37 1.26 6.70
C VAL A 109 -5.02 1.23 5.22
N ILE A 110 -5.89 1.75 4.37
CA ILE A 110 -5.63 1.90 2.92
C ILE A 110 -4.63 3.05 2.73
N LEU A 111 -3.55 2.82 1.98
CA LEU A 111 -2.59 3.84 1.56
C LEU A 111 -2.76 4.22 0.08
N ILE A 112 -3.12 3.22 -0.74
CA ILE A 112 -3.43 3.34 -2.16
C ILE A 112 -4.60 2.40 -2.45
N ARG A 113 -5.52 2.81 -3.33
CA ARG A 113 -6.53 1.89 -3.90
C ARG A 113 -5.92 1.28 -5.16
N THR A 114 -5.78 -0.04 -5.18
CA THR A 114 -5.39 -0.77 -6.39
C THR A 114 -6.63 -1.25 -7.13
N ALA A 115 -6.55 -1.42 -8.46
CA ALA A 115 -7.54 -2.17 -9.23
C ALA A 115 -7.54 -3.68 -8.86
N GLU A 116 -8.53 -4.44 -9.33
CA GLU A 116 -8.69 -5.87 -8.97
C GLU A 116 -7.49 -6.74 -9.38
N ASP A 117 -6.86 -6.44 -10.52
CA ASP A 117 -5.68 -7.11 -11.06
C ASP A 117 -4.37 -6.32 -10.87
N GLU A 118 -4.36 -5.28 -10.03
CA GLU A 118 -3.19 -4.43 -9.75
C GLU A 118 -2.65 -4.67 -8.34
N ASN A 119 -1.33 -4.78 -8.19
CA ASN A 119 -0.67 -4.98 -6.90
C ASN A 119 0.49 -4.00 -6.71
N VAL A 120 0.66 -3.52 -5.48
CA VAL A 120 1.89 -2.86 -5.05
C VAL A 120 3.05 -3.86 -5.13
N VAL A 121 4.10 -3.50 -5.87
CA VAL A 121 5.32 -4.32 -6.05
C VAL A 121 6.57 -3.69 -5.45
N GLY A 122 6.52 -2.40 -5.09
CA GLY A 122 7.63 -1.71 -4.45
C GLY A 122 7.18 -0.69 -3.41
N LEU A 123 8.02 -0.54 -2.38
CA LEU A 123 7.94 0.48 -1.34
C LEU A 123 9.34 1.02 -1.09
N GLN A 124 9.51 2.34 -1.08
CA GLN A 124 10.78 2.97 -0.75
C GLN A 124 10.56 4.30 -0.03
N ARG A 125 11.43 4.63 0.94
CA ARG A 125 11.47 5.96 1.54
C ARG A 125 12.14 6.94 0.58
N VAL A 126 11.54 8.11 0.36
CA VAL A 126 12.11 9.17 -0.47
C VAL A 126 13.34 9.77 0.22
N ALA A 127 14.42 10.02 -0.53
CA ALA A 127 15.69 10.47 0.03
C ALA A 127 15.81 12.01 0.17
N GLU A 128 15.07 12.76 -0.66
CA GLU A 128 15.03 14.22 -0.65
C GLU A 128 13.65 14.70 -0.21
N PRO A 129 13.55 15.65 0.73
CA PRO A 129 12.35 16.45 0.86
C PRO A 129 12.18 17.25 -0.43
N VAL A 130 10.98 17.20 -1.01
CA VAL A 130 10.57 18.07 -2.12
C VAL A 130 9.53 19.02 -1.54
N ASP A 131 9.64 20.30 -1.88
CA ASP A 131 8.76 21.34 -1.34
C ASP A 131 7.28 21.00 -1.61
N ASP A 132 6.41 21.20 -0.61
CA ASP A 132 5.01 20.77 -0.67
C ASP A 132 4.25 21.35 -1.89
N GLU A 133 4.66 22.52 -2.40
CA GLU A 133 4.07 23.18 -3.58
C GLU A 133 4.16 22.35 -4.88
N GLU A 134 5.11 21.42 -4.99
CA GLU A 134 5.30 20.58 -6.20
C GLU A 134 4.40 19.32 -6.21
N LEU A 135 3.75 19.01 -5.08
CA LEU A 135 2.94 17.79 -4.91
C LEU A 135 1.49 17.95 -5.37
N ASP A 136 0.86 19.10 -5.06
CA ASP A 136 -0.53 19.41 -5.44
C ASP A 136 -0.72 19.47 -6.98
N ALA A 137 0.37 19.59 -7.74
CA ALA A 137 0.36 19.53 -9.21
C ALA A 137 0.23 18.11 -9.80
N ILE A 138 0.45 17.06 -9.00
CA ILE A 138 0.53 15.67 -9.46
C ILE A 138 -0.80 14.91 -9.27
N ASP A 139 -1.61 15.29 -8.27
CA ASP A 139 -2.91 14.66 -7.97
C ASP A 139 -4.03 15.08 -8.96
N GLY A 140 -3.72 15.95 -9.92
CA GLY A 140 -4.68 16.60 -10.81
C GLY A 140 -5.06 15.87 -12.11
N SER A 141 -4.59 14.64 -12.36
CA SER A 141 -4.87 13.96 -13.64
C SER A 141 -4.99 12.43 -13.58
N VAL A 142 -6.14 11.91 -13.14
CA VAL A 142 -6.61 10.56 -13.49
C VAL A 142 -8.12 10.57 -13.76
N ALA A 143 -8.44 10.85 -15.03
CA ALA A 143 -9.67 10.51 -15.76
C ALA A 143 -10.99 10.30 -14.99
N GLU A 144 -11.79 11.36 -14.87
CA GLU A 144 -13.24 11.23 -15.00
C GLU A 144 -13.60 11.37 -16.49
N GLY A 145 -14.29 10.38 -17.07
CA GLY A 145 -14.53 10.38 -18.51
C GLY A 145 -15.12 9.09 -19.11
N ASP A 146 -16.09 8.46 -18.43
CA ASP A 146 -16.98 7.47 -19.06
C ASP A 146 -18.38 7.46 -18.40
N GLU A 147 -19.24 8.40 -18.79
CA GLU A 147 -20.70 8.30 -18.67
C GLU A 147 -21.37 9.03 -19.86
N ASP A 148 -21.08 8.59 -21.09
CA ASP A 148 -21.82 9.05 -22.28
C ASP A 148 -23.13 8.25 -22.42
N ILE A 149 -24.05 8.43 -21.47
CA ILE A 149 -25.43 7.91 -21.55
C ILE A 149 -26.30 8.98 -22.20
N ALA A 150 -26.43 8.89 -23.52
CA ALA A 150 -27.38 9.69 -24.28
C ALA A 150 -28.83 9.28 -23.95
N PRO A 151 -29.75 10.22 -23.66
CA PRO A 151 -31.16 9.92 -23.60
C PRO A 151 -31.74 9.87 -25.03
N GLU A 152 -32.03 8.66 -25.52
CA GLU A 152 -32.88 8.49 -26.69
C GLU A 152 -34.29 9.01 -26.39
N ALA A 153 -34.74 9.99 -27.18
CA ALA A 153 -36.10 10.49 -27.17
C ALA A 153 -36.67 10.41 -28.59
N GLU A 154 -36.97 9.18 -29.03
CA GLU A 154 -37.79 8.98 -30.23
C GLU A 154 -39.26 9.17 -29.85
N SER A 155 -39.84 10.25 -30.36
CA SER A 155 -41.28 10.50 -30.32
C SER A 155 -41.85 10.37 -31.74
N ASP A 156 -42.42 9.22 -32.04
CA ASP A 156 -43.26 9.02 -33.23
C ASP A 156 -44.31 7.94 -32.87
N ASP A 157 -45.57 8.36 -32.75
CA ASP A 157 -46.72 7.46 -32.73
C ASP A 157 -47.92 8.20 -33.34
N ASP A 158 -48.13 7.96 -34.64
CA ASP A 158 -49.02 8.73 -35.51
C ASP A 158 -50.39 8.03 -35.63
N VAL A 159 -51.42 8.65 -35.05
CA VAL A 159 -52.80 8.77 -35.57
C VAL A 159 -53.66 7.50 -35.85
N ALA A 160 -54.75 7.41 -35.05
CA ALA A 160 -56.15 7.00 -35.34
C ALA A 160 -56.55 5.56 -35.75
N ASP A 161 -57.50 4.99 -34.98
CA ASP A 161 -58.88 4.58 -35.34
C ASP A 161 -59.55 4.04 -34.03
N ASP A 162 -60.87 3.89 -33.81
CA ASP A 162 -62.11 4.06 -34.59
C ASP A 162 -63.27 4.58 -33.64
N ALA A 163 -64.54 4.36 -33.99
CA ALA A 163 -65.79 4.60 -33.24
C ALA A 163 -65.94 3.76 -31.93
N ASP A 164 -66.86 4.01 -30.98
CA ASP A 164 -68.34 4.11 -31.11
C ASP A 164 -69.04 4.56 -29.79
N GLU A 165 -70.32 4.96 -29.94
CA GLU A 165 -71.41 5.20 -28.94
C GLU A 165 -71.34 6.40 -27.94
#